data_AF-A0A7S4V413-F1
#
_entry.id   AF-A0A7S4V413-F1
#
_cell.length_a   1.000
_cell.length_b   1.000
_cell.length_c   1.000
_cell.angle_alpha   90.00
_cell.angle_beta   90.00
_cell.angle_gamma   90.00
#
_symmetry.space_group_name_H-M   'P 1'
#
loop_
_entity.id
_entity.type
_entity.pdbx_description
1 polymer ?
#
loop_
_entity_poly.entity_id
_entity_poly.type
_entity_poly.pdbx_seq_one_letter_code
_entity_poly.pdbx_strand_id
1 'polypeptide(L)'
;CIHVSKLVIDSKKEKQPKRDRRMLCARLSCLQDDFVTDIESLHSNRYFFSDQFRMSLAHDVSSSRGGLGLPGTVASHIPIIVLQRLRINISEVCKEYRERVLQECKMTVNNTLRDFIDANNHPLLLTMLEKTTDDVFKKQNCVLENHHADIIEWENSTYSSNHYFMDTVQSIRRTIFDEESDKPSYLMGLNPTKIKSLSNDDQKLIDTQIEIFAYWKLMKKRFADNIIMSTYSVLVKKPIYTLLSKGMIGAVLRKNDKDVVSLFSPKGDVIQCKQRAAIKGLIIFL
;
A
#
# COMPACT_ATOMS: atom_id res chain seq x y z
N CYS A 1 35.03 4.68 -17.11
CA CYS A 1 34.96 6.05 -17.65
C CYS A 1 34.07 6.09 -18.87
N ILE A 2 32.81 6.54 -18.74
CA ILE A 2 32.04 7.03 -19.88
C ILE A 2 31.41 8.35 -19.45
N HIS A 3 31.79 9.40 -20.18
CA HIS A 3 31.52 10.80 -19.93
C HIS A 3 30.02 11.12 -19.98
N VAL A 4 29.55 11.83 -18.95
CA VAL A 4 28.33 12.62 -18.98
C VAL A 4 28.68 13.97 -19.61
N SER A 5 28.43 14.12 -20.91
CA SER A 5 28.55 15.41 -21.59
C SER A 5 27.31 16.24 -21.32
N LYS A 6 27.52 17.35 -20.62
CA LYS A 6 26.59 18.48 -20.47
C LYS A 6 26.08 18.93 -21.85
N LEU A 7 24.77 19.04 -22.01
CA LEU A 7 24.14 19.91 -22.99
C LEU A 7 23.30 20.93 -22.23
N VAL A 8 23.93 22.09 -22.01
CA VAL A 8 23.27 23.34 -21.63
C VAL A 8 22.59 23.85 -22.89
N ILE A 9 21.27 23.91 -22.88
CA ILE A 9 20.51 24.74 -23.82
C ILE A 9 19.64 25.65 -22.97
N ASP A 10 20.11 26.89 -22.82
CA ASP A 10 19.31 28.01 -22.36
C ASP A 10 18.12 28.20 -23.30
N SER A 11 16.92 27.99 -22.79
CA SER A 11 15.72 28.59 -23.37
C SER A 11 14.83 29.09 -22.24
N LYS A 12 14.65 30.41 -22.21
CA LYS A 12 13.68 31.11 -21.37
C LYS A 12 12.30 30.47 -21.61
N LYS A 13 11.73 29.84 -20.59
CA LYS A 13 10.33 29.41 -20.59
C LYS A 13 9.65 29.79 -19.28
N GLU A 14 8.45 30.34 -19.46
CA GLU A 14 7.52 30.82 -18.45
C GLU A 14 7.35 29.84 -17.29
N LYS A 15 7.07 30.41 -16.11
CA LYS A 15 6.85 29.69 -14.85
C LYS A 15 5.60 28.79 -14.96
N GLN A 16 5.77 27.59 -15.49
CA GLN A 16 4.88 26.48 -15.17
C GLN A 16 4.96 26.17 -13.67
N PRO A 17 3.87 25.72 -13.04
CA PRO A 17 3.90 25.27 -11.64
C PRO A 17 5.01 24.25 -11.50
N LYS A 18 5.86 24.40 -10.47
CA LYS A 18 7.04 23.55 -10.23
C LYS A 18 6.59 22.08 -10.26
N ARG A 19 6.77 21.40 -11.40
CA ARG A 19 6.65 19.94 -11.49
C ARG A 19 7.53 19.38 -10.39
N ASP A 20 6.96 18.61 -9.48
CA ASP A 20 7.77 17.92 -8.47
C ASP A 20 8.74 17.00 -9.23
N ARG A 21 10.02 17.40 -9.28
CA ARG A 21 11.05 16.73 -10.10
C ARG A 21 11.55 15.43 -9.44
N ARG A 22 10.90 14.99 -8.37
CA ARG A 22 11.25 13.74 -7.69
C ARG A 22 11.03 12.56 -8.63
N MET A 23 12.02 11.66 -8.66
CA MET A 23 11.93 10.39 -9.37
C MET A 23 10.71 9.60 -8.87
N LEU A 24 10.12 8.77 -9.74
CA LEU A 24 8.95 7.94 -9.38
C LEU A 24 9.19 7.14 -8.10
N CYS A 25 10.37 6.54 -7.94
CA CYS A 25 10.73 5.80 -6.73
C CYS A 25 10.60 6.64 -5.44
N ALA A 26 11.08 7.89 -5.45
CA ALA A 26 11.00 8.76 -4.28
C ALA A 26 9.55 9.14 -3.94
N ARG A 27 8.71 9.40 -4.96
CA ARG A 27 7.28 9.67 -4.73
C ARG A 27 6.56 8.44 -4.19
N LEU A 28 6.85 7.26 -4.72
CA LEU A 28 6.29 6.00 -4.21
C LEU A 28 6.74 5.71 -2.78
N SER A 29 7.99 5.99 -2.41
CA SER A 29 8.44 5.88 -1.01
C SER A 29 7.68 6.80 -0.07
N CYS A 30 7.43 8.06 -0.45
CA CYS A 30 6.58 8.93 0.36
C CYS A 30 5.15 8.37 0.53
N LEU A 31 4.57 7.80 -0.53
CA LEU A 31 3.25 7.15 -0.42
C LEU A 31 3.26 5.92 0.50
N GLN A 32 4.37 5.18 0.54
CA GLN A 32 4.54 4.04 1.45
C GLN A 32 4.62 4.51 2.91
N ASP A 33 5.39 5.56 3.18
CA ASP A 33 5.51 6.13 4.52
C ASP A 33 4.16 6.71 5.00
N ASP A 34 3.43 7.40 4.12
CA ASP A 34 2.08 7.88 4.38
C ASP A 34 1.14 6.71 4.73
N PHE A 35 1.15 5.64 3.92
CA PHE A 35 0.30 4.47 4.15
C PHE A 35 0.61 3.74 5.46
N VAL A 36 1.90 3.59 5.81
CA VAL A 36 2.31 3.03 7.10
C VAL A 36 1.78 3.90 8.23
N THR A 37 1.88 5.22 8.09
CA THR A 37 1.35 6.18 9.08
C THR A 37 -0.17 6.06 9.22
N ASP A 38 -0.90 5.96 8.11
CA ASP A 38 -2.35 5.82 8.10
C ASP A 38 -2.79 4.52 8.81
N ILE A 39 -2.14 3.39 8.51
CA ILE A 39 -2.35 2.11 9.19
C ILE A 39 -2.01 2.21 10.68
N GLU A 40 -0.94 2.91 11.03
CA GLU A 40 -0.57 3.10 12.43
C GLU A 40 -1.59 3.93 13.20
N SER A 41 -2.22 4.91 12.54
CA SER A 41 -3.19 5.84 13.09
C SER A 41 -4.58 5.25 13.35
N LEU A 42 -4.92 4.11 12.72
CA LEU A 42 -6.24 3.45 12.82
C LEU A 42 -6.75 3.32 14.26
N HIS A 43 -5.86 2.96 15.19
CA HIS A 43 -6.14 2.91 16.63
C HIS A 43 -4.91 3.36 17.40
N SER A 44 -5.08 4.42 18.19
CA SER A 44 -3.99 4.94 19.02
C SER A 44 -3.57 3.93 20.09
N ASN A 45 -2.28 3.91 20.46
CA ASN A 45 -1.81 3.06 21.55
C ASN A 45 -2.54 3.37 22.87
N ARG A 46 -2.95 4.63 23.10
CA ARG A 46 -3.72 5.04 24.28
C ARG A 46 -5.11 4.41 24.34
N TYR A 47 -5.75 4.19 23.19
CA TYR A 47 -7.05 3.54 23.13
C TYR A 47 -6.99 2.12 23.71
N PHE A 48 -6.01 1.31 23.29
CA PHE A 48 -5.83 -0.07 23.79
C PHE A 48 -5.61 -0.13 25.30
N PHE A 49 -5.03 0.91 25.91
CA PHE A 49 -4.75 0.97 27.34
C PHE A 49 -5.73 1.84 28.14
N SER A 50 -6.86 2.20 27.53
CA SER A 50 -7.92 2.97 28.18
C SER A 50 -8.82 2.09 29.04
N ASP A 51 -9.44 2.68 30.06
CA ASP A 51 -10.48 2.00 30.83
C ASP A 51 -11.71 1.66 29.97
N GLN A 52 -12.01 2.49 28.96
CA GLN A 52 -13.10 2.23 28.01
C GLN A 52 -12.89 0.93 27.22
N PHE A 53 -11.67 0.68 26.73
CA PHE A 53 -11.35 -0.56 26.03
C PHE A 53 -11.52 -1.77 26.96
N ARG A 54 -11.02 -1.66 28.20
CA ARG A 54 -11.14 -2.71 29.22
C ARG A 54 -12.60 -3.01 29.57
N MET A 55 -13.44 -1.98 29.72
CA MET A 55 -14.88 -2.14 29.97
C MET A 55 -15.59 -2.83 28.79
N SER A 56 -15.25 -2.47 27.55
CA SER A 56 -15.77 -3.16 26.36
C SER A 56 -15.37 -4.64 26.35
N LEU A 57 -14.10 -4.94 26.65
CA LEU A 57 -13.61 -6.31 26.72
C LEU A 57 -14.31 -7.11 27.82
N ALA A 58 -14.47 -6.53 29.01
CA ALA A 58 -15.21 -7.13 30.11
C ALA A 58 -16.67 -7.44 29.72
N HIS A 59 -17.31 -6.52 29.01
CA HIS A 59 -18.66 -6.73 28.48
C HIS A 59 -18.71 -7.92 27.51
N ASP A 60 -17.77 -8.01 26.55
CA ASP A 60 -17.71 -9.13 25.61
C ASP A 60 -17.50 -10.48 26.32
N VAL A 61 -16.63 -10.52 27.33
CA VAL A 61 -16.42 -11.72 28.18
C VAL A 61 -17.71 -12.10 28.91
N SER A 62 -18.40 -11.12 29.51
CA SER A 62 -19.63 -11.37 30.27
C SER A 62 -20.81 -11.81 29.39
N SER A 63 -20.86 -11.32 28.15
CA SER A 63 -21.91 -11.65 27.17
C SER A 63 -21.70 -13.02 26.54
N SER A 64 -20.48 -13.54 26.56
CA SER A 64 -20.14 -14.88 26.08
C SER A 64 -20.50 -16.01 27.07
N ARG A 65 -21.38 -15.76 28.04
CA ARG A 65 -21.79 -16.74 29.08
C ARG A 65 -22.35 -18.03 28.45
N GLY A 66 -21.53 -19.08 28.44
CA GLY A 66 -21.87 -20.41 27.96
C GLY A 66 -20.69 -21.19 27.36
N GLY A 67 -19.75 -21.66 28.19
CA GLY A 67 -19.10 -22.98 27.99
C GLY A 67 -17.80 -23.10 27.20
N LEU A 68 -17.15 -22.02 26.73
CA LEU A 68 -15.84 -22.14 26.06
C LEU A 68 -14.76 -21.47 26.91
N GLY A 69 -13.90 -22.29 27.54
CA GLY A 69 -12.76 -21.82 28.35
C GLY A 69 -12.70 -22.42 29.75
N LEU A 70 -11.52 -22.39 30.36
CA LEU A 70 -11.34 -22.82 31.75
C LEU A 70 -11.76 -21.70 32.71
N PRO A 71 -12.19 -22.03 33.95
CA PRO A 71 -12.45 -21.02 34.98
C PRO A 71 -11.25 -20.07 35.16
N GLY A 72 -11.52 -18.77 35.27
CA GLY A 72 -10.47 -17.74 35.42
C GLY A 72 -9.64 -17.50 34.16
N THR A 73 -10.12 -17.91 32.98
CA THR A 73 -9.48 -17.62 31.69
C THR A 73 -10.43 -16.87 30.75
N VAL A 74 -9.88 -15.97 29.95
CA VAL A 74 -10.60 -15.35 28.84
C VAL A 74 -10.55 -16.32 27.66
N ALA A 75 -11.72 -16.66 27.13
CA ALA A 75 -11.84 -17.56 26.00
C ALA A 75 -11.15 -16.98 24.76
N SER A 76 -10.45 -17.83 24.01
CA SER A 76 -9.61 -17.39 22.87
C SER A 76 -10.40 -16.74 21.73
N HIS A 77 -11.70 -17.04 21.60
CA HIS A 77 -12.54 -16.38 20.58
C HIS A 77 -12.80 -14.90 20.89
N ILE A 78 -12.72 -14.47 22.15
CA ILE A 78 -12.98 -13.07 22.53
C ILE A 78 -11.93 -12.12 21.92
N PRO A 79 -10.60 -12.33 22.11
CA PRO A 79 -9.59 -11.55 21.41
C PRO A 79 -9.75 -11.53 19.90
N ILE A 80 -10.16 -12.66 19.30
CA ILE A 80 -10.35 -12.78 17.84
C ILE A 80 -11.48 -11.86 17.36
N ILE A 81 -12.63 -11.89 18.03
CA ILE A 81 -13.77 -11.02 17.70
C ILE A 81 -13.40 -9.54 17.88
N VAL A 82 -12.68 -9.21 18.96
CA VAL A 82 -12.20 -7.83 19.19
C VAL A 82 -11.29 -7.39 18.04
N LEU A 83 -10.31 -8.21 17.66
CA LEU A 83 -9.40 -7.92 16.55
C LEU A 83 -10.15 -7.76 15.21
N GLN A 84 -11.16 -8.59 14.94
CA GLN A 84 -12.00 -8.43 13.75
C GLN A 84 -12.71 -7.08 13.71
N ARG A 85 -13.29 -6.62 14.84
CA ARG A 85 -13.94 -5.30 14.90
C ARG A 85 -12.96 -4.15 14.68
N LEU A 86 -11.74 -4.25 15.19
CA LEU A 86 -10.71 -3.20 15.02
C LEU A 86 -10.30 -2.99 13.55
N ARG A 87 -10.52 -3.98 12.68
CA ARG A 87 -10.08 -3.98 11.27
C ARG A 87 -11.05 -3.34 10.29
N ILE A 88 -12.22 -2.88 10.74
CA ILE A 88 -13.31 -2.45 9.85
C ILE A 88 -12.91 -1.37 8.82
N ASN A 89 -11.91 -0.54 9.15
CA ASN A 89 -11.44 0.55 8.28
C ASN A 89 -10.21 0.21 7.43
N ILE A 90 -9.64 -0.99 7.55
CA ILE A 90 -8.40 -1.36 6.84
C ILE A 90 -8.59 -1.36 5.32
N SER A 91 -9.75 -1.80 4.85
CA SER A 91 -10.06 -1.89 3.41
C SER A 91 -10.02 -0.53 2.73
N GLU A 92 -10.57 0.51 3.36
CA GLU A 92 -10.60 1.85 2.78
C GLU A 92 -9.20 2.46 2.69
N VAL A 93 -8.39 2.34 3.75
CA VAL A 93 -6.98 2.81 3.74
C VAL A 93 -6.18 2.13 2.62
N CYS A 94 -6.40 0.83 2.39
CA CYS A 94 -5.74 0.10 1.30
C CYS A 94 -6.18 0.57 -0.09
N LYS A 95 -7.45 0.92 -0.23
CA LYS A 95 -8.02 1.44 -1.48
C LYS A 95 -7.45 2.83 -1.80
N GLU A 96 -7.43 3.73 -0.83
CA GLU A 96 -6.86 5.08 -0.99
C GLU A 96 -5.37 5.02 -1.38
N TYR A 97 -4.57 4.21 -0.67
CA TYR A 97 -3.16 4.01 -1.00
C TYR A 97 -2.97 3.49 -2.44
N ARG A 98 -3.74 2.45 -2.81
CA ARG A 98 -3.71 1.87 -4.16
C ARG A 98 -4.05 2.90 -5.24
N GLU A 99 -5.09 3.70 -5.03
CA GLU A 99 -5.51 4.74 -5.96
C GLU A 99 -4.43 5.81 -6.13
N ARG A 100 -3.81 6.27 -5.03
CA ARG A 100 -2.68 7.22 -5.09
C ARG A 100 -1.51 6.65 -5.89
N VAL A 101 -1.09 5.41 -5.63
CA VAL A 101 0.00 4.76 -6.38
C VAL A 101 -0.34 4.59 -7.86
N LEU A 102 -1.58 4.19 -8.17
CA LEU A 102 -2.07 4.05 -9.55
C LEU A 102 -1.95 5.37 -10.31
N GLN A 103 -2.39 6.48 -9.71
CA GLN A 103 -2.31 7.81 -10.33
C GLN A 103 -0.86 8.24 -10.55
N GLU A 104 0.01 8.07 -9.55
CA GLU A 104 1.43 8.41 -9.69
C GLU A 104 2.11 7.63 -10.82
N CYS A 105 1.80 6.34 -10.97
CA CYS A 105 2.33 5.51 -12.05
C CYS A 105 1.82 5.98 -13.41
N LYS A 106 0.51 6.18 -13.56
CA LYS A 106 -0.10 6.66 -14.81
C LYS A 106 0.44 8.01 -15.23
N MET A 107 0.47 8.98 -14.31
CA MET A 107 1.00 10.31 -14.58
C MET A 107 2.46 10.24 -15.03
N THR A 108 3.28 9.42 -14.37
CA THR A 108 4.70 9.29 -14.74
C THR A 108 4.85 8.73 -16.14
N VAL A 109 4.15 7.64 -16.47
CA VAL A 109 4.22 7.04 -17.81
C VAL A 109 3.73 8.02 -18.88
N ASN A 110 2.57 8.66 -18.67
CA ASN A 110 2.01 9.60 -19.65
C ASN A 110 2.90 10.84 -19.83
N ASN A 111 3.50 11.36 -18.76
CA ASN A 111 4.46 12.47 -18.87
C ASN A 111 5.69 12.05 -19.68
N THR A 112 6.24 10.86 -19.43
CA THR A 112 7.32 10.30 -20.23
C THR A 112 6.93 10.18 -21.70
N LEU A 113 5.73 9.66 -22.01
CA LEU A 113 5.24 9.58 -23.39
C LEU A 113 5.17 10.95 -24.06
N ARG A 114 4.69 11.99 -23.36
CA ARG A 114 4.63 13.37 -23.87
C ARG A 114 6.00 14.02 -24.05
N ASP A 115 6.97 13.64 -23.23
CA ASP A 115 8.34 14.13 -23.35
C ASP A 115 9.08 13.45 -24.54
N PHE A 116 8.73 12.19 -24.87
CA PHE A 116 9.32 11.45 -25.99
C PHE A 116 8.62 11.65 -27.33
N ILE A 117 7.30 11.88 -27.32
CA ILE A 117 6.48 12.00 -28.53
C ILE A 117 6.08 13.45 -28.71
N ASP A 118 6.52 14.06 -29.80
CA ASP A 118 6.06 15.39 -30.17
C ASP A 118 4.57 15.38 -30.50
N ALA A 119 3.76 15.89 -29.57
CA ALA A 119 2.32 15.95 -29.67
C ALA A 119 1.82 16.73 -30.90
N ASN A 120 2.63 17.66 -31.43
CA ASN A 120 2.25 18.42 -32.63
C ASN A 120 2.37 17.58 -33.91
N ASN A 121 3.34 16.67 -33.92
CA ASN A 121 3.64 15.84 -35.09
C ASN A 121 2.92 14.49 -35.05
N HIS A 122 2.69 13.92 -33.86
CA HIS A 122 2.12 12.59 -33.69
C HIS A 122 0.98 12.52 -32.64
N PRO A 123 -0.07 13.37 -32.74
CA PRO A 123 -1.13 13.44 -31.72
C PRO A 123 -1.94 12.13 -31.60
N LEU A 124 -2.18 11.45 -32.72
CA LEU A 124 -2.96 10.19 -32.73
C LEU A 124 -2.17 9.03 -32.11
N LEU A 125 -0.86 8.98 -32.31
CA LEU A 125 0.02 8.01 -31.66
C LEU A 125 0.05 8.24 -30.15
N LEU A 126 0.25 9.49 -29.71
CA LEU A 126 0.26 9.83 -28.29
C LEU A 126 -1.05 9.43 -27.60
N THR A 127 -2.19 9.82 -28.18
CA THR A 127 -3.53 9.48 -27.65
C THR A 127 -3.73 7.97 -27.53
N MET A 128 -3.26 7.20 -28.52
CA MET A 128 -3.39 5.74 -28.49
C MET A 128 -2.52 5.09 -27.41
N LEU A 129 -1.30 5.60 -27.19
CA LEU A 129 -0.40 5.08 -26.17
C LEU A 129 -0.85 5.45 -24.76
N GLU A 130 -1.38 6.66 -24.56
CA GLU A 130 -2.01 7.07 -23.29
C GLU A 130 -3.22 6.18 -22.98
N LYS A 131 -4.10 5.94 -23.96
CA LYS A 131 -5.23 5.00 -23.81
C LYS A 131 -4.77 3.58 -23.46
N THR A 132 -3.73 3.10 -24.13
CA THR A 132 -3.15 1.78 -23.85
C THR A 132 -2.58 1.71 -22.43
N THR A 133 -1.95 2.79 -21.98
CA THR A 133 -1.46 2.93 -20.61
C THR A 133 -2.61 2.82 -19.62
N ASP A 134 -3.70 3.57 -19.84
CA ASP A 134 -4.89 3.51 -19.01
C ASP A 134 -5.50 2.12 -18.93
N ASP A 135 -5.63 1.42 -20.06
CA ASP A 135 -6.19 0.06 -20.12
C ASP A 135 -5.33 -0.95 -19.35
N VAL A 136 -4.00 -0.89 -19.52
CA VAL A 136 -3.04 -1.77 -18.81
C VAL A 136 -3.15 -1.57 -17.30
N PHE A 137 -3.10 -0.31 -16.86
CA PHE A 137 -3.16 0.03 -15.44
C PHE A 137 -4.53 -0.26 -14.83
N LYS A 138 -5.63 -0.03 -15.55
CA LYS A 138 -6.99 -0.39 -15.11
C LYS A 138 -7.10 -1.90 -14.88
N LYS A 139 -6.58 -2.70 -15.81
CA LYS A 139 -6.56 -4.17 -15.68
C LYS A 139 -5.72 -4.63 -14.48
N GLN A 140 -4.53 -4.06 -14.29
CA GLN A 140 -3.70 -4.43 -13.14
C GLN A 140 -4.28 -3.96 -11.81
N ASN A 141 -4.98 -2.82 -11.77
CA ASN A 141 -5.66 -2.35 -10.57
C ASN A 141 -6.73 -3.33 -10.09
N CYS A 142 -7.51 -3.90 -11.02
CA CYS A 142 -8.49 -4.95 -10.69
C CYS A 142 -7.82 -6.22 -10.15
N VAL A 143 -6.68 -6.64 -10.72
CA VAL A 143 -5.91 -7.77 -10.19
C VAL A 143 -5.40 -7.48 -8.77
N LEU A 144 -4.88 -6.27 -8.55
CA LEU A 144 -4.38 -5.86 -7.24
C LEU A 144 -5.49 -5.76 -6.20
N GLU A 145 -6.67 -5.29 -6.60
CA GLU A 145 -7.84 -5.23 -5.73
C GLU A 145 -8.21 -6.61 -5.17
N ASN A 146 -8.20 -7.64 -6.01
CA ASN A 146 -8.42 -9.01 -5.57
C ASN A 146 -7.31 -9.48 -4.62
N HIS A 147 -6.03 -9.22 -4.94
CA HIS A 147 -4.93 -9.58 -4.03
C HIS A 147 -5.02 -8.88 -2.67
N HIS A 148 -5.42 -7.60 -2.64
CA HIS A 148 -5.64 -6.88 -1.38
C HIS A 148 -6.80 -7.49 -0.59
N ALA A 149 -7.88 -7.90 -1.26
CA ALA A 149 -8.99 -8.59 -0.62
C ALA A 149 -8.52 -9.92 0.01
N ASP A 150 -7.73 -10.72 -0.70
CA ASP A 150 -7.16 -11.97 -0.19
C ASP A 150 -6.28 -11.72 1.05
N ILE A 151 -5.41 -10.70 1.01
CA ILE A 151 -4.54 -10.34 2.15
C ILE A 151 -5.37 -9.92 3.36
N ILE A 152 -6.44 -9.13 3.16
CA ILE A 152 -7.36 -8.73 4.23
C ILE A 152 -8.08 -9.95 4.81
N GLU A 153 -8.50 -10.88 3.94
CA GLU A 153 -9.14 -12.12 4.36
C GLU A 153 -8.20 -13.00 5.20
N TRP A 154 -6.93 -13.13 4.80
CA TRP A 154 -5.94 -13.89 5.57
C TRP A 154 -5.76 -13.33 6.97
N GLU A 155 -5.82 -12.01 7.13
CA GLU A 155 -5.74 -11.40 8.45
C GLU A 155 -6.92 -11.77 9.33
N ASN A 156 -8.11 -12.13 8.80
CA ASN A 156 -9.23 -12.61 9.61
C ASN A 156 -8.88 -13.86 10.44
N SER A 157 -7.88 -14.63 10.02
CA SER A 157 -7.30 -15.71 10.83
C SER A 157 -6.28 -15.15 11.81
N THR A 158 -6.62 -15.12 13.10
CA THR A 158 -5.70 -14.64 14.15
C THR A 158 -4.71 -15.74 14.52
N TYR A 159 -3.53 -15.71 13.92
CA TYR A 159 -2.46 -16.67 14.19
C TYR A 159 -1.08 -16.03 14.04
N SER A 160 -0.15 -16.45 14.89
CA SER A 160 1.27 -16.15 14.71
C SER A 160 2.16 -17.18 15.40
N SER A 161 3.17 -17.66 14.67
CA SER A 161 4.31 -18.39 15.23
C SER A 161 5.51 -17.46 15.49
N ASN A 162 5.33 -16.14 15.33
CA ASN A 162 6.42 -15.19 15.38
C ASN A 162 6.78 -14.82 16.84
N HIS A 163 8.03 -15.04 17.23
CA HIS A 163 8.56 -14.71 18.55
C HIS A 163 8.34 -13.24 18.95
N TYR A 164 8.31 -12.31 17.98
CA TYR A 164 8.02 -10.89 18.22
C TYR A 164 6.71 -10.65 18.99
N PHE A 165 5.71 -11.52 18.85
CA PHE A 165 4.48 -11.42 19.63
C PHE A 165 4.77 -11.56 21.13
N MET A 166 5.42 -12.66 21.53
CA MET A 166 5.73 -12.92 22.94
C MET A 166 6.74 -11.92 23.50
N ASP A 167 7.71 -11.48 22.69
CA ASP A 167 8.66 -10.45 23.10
C ASP A 167 7.96 -9.12 23.39
N THR A 168 6.97 -8.75 22.56
CA THR A 168 6.18 -7.53 22.77
C THR A 168 5.34 -7.64 24.04
N VAL A 169 4.67 -8.78 24.26
CA VAL A 169 3.91 -9.03 25.49
C VAL A 169 4.80 -8.91 26.72
N GLN A 170 5.95 -9.59 26.72
CA GLN A 170 6.91 -9.57 27.83
C GLN A 170 7.52 -8.18 28.05
N SER A 171 7.81 -7.44 26.97
CA SER A 171 8.35 -6.08 27.05
C SER A 171 7.35 -5.13 27.71
N ILE A 172 6.06 -5.21 27.33
CA ILE A 172 5.01 -4.41 27.96
C ILE A 172 4.85 -4.78 29.43
N ARG A 173 4.81 -6.07 29.76
CA ARG A 173 4.74 -6.53 31.16
C ARG A 173 5.93 -6.00 31.96
N ARG A 174 7.15 -6.16 31.47
CA ARG A 174 8.35 -5.60 32.12
C ARG A 174 8.21 -4.11 32.34
N THR A 175 7.82 -3.34 31.33
CA THR A 175 7.62 -1.88 31.46
C THR A 175 6.56 -1.51 32.50
N ILE A 176 5.48 -2.30 32.63
CA ILE A 176 4.45 -2.06 33.63
C ILE A 176 4.97 -2.38 35.04
N PHE A 177 5.71 -3.48 35.19
CA PHE A 177 6.16 -4.04 36.46
C PHE A 177 7.50 -3.49 36.98
N ASP A 178 8.26 -2.82 36.12
CA ASP A 178 9.50 -2.14 36.48
C ASP A 178 9.18 -0.73 37.01
N GLU A 179 9.67 -0.42 38.21
CA GLU A 179 9.45 0.87 38.88
C GLU A 179 10.46 1.93 38.42
N GLU A 180 11.60 1.52 37.85
CA GLU A 180 12.70 2.41 37.45
C GLU A 180 12.67 2.77 35.94
N SER A 181 11.75 2.20 35.18
CA SER A 181 11.67 2.43 33.72
C SER A 181 10.85 3.67 33.35
N ASP A 182 11.35 4.44 32.37
CA ASP A 182 10.59 5.52 31.72
C ASP A 182 9.38 4.92 30.98
N LYS A 183 8.22 4.91 31.64
CA LYS A 183 7.00 4.32 31.09
C LYS A 183 6.45 5.20 29.96
N PRO A 184 6.12 4.61 28.79
CA PRO A 184 5.42 5.33 27.74
C PRO A 184 4.11 5.93 28.27
N SER A 185 3.76 7.13 27.81
CA SER A 185 2.57 7.85 28.30
C SER A 185 1.26 7.05 28.20
N TYR A 186 1.15 6.13 27.25
CA TYR A 186 -0.04 5.27 27.08
C TYR A 186 -0.14 4.14 28.13
N LEU A 187 0.92 3.85 28.89
CA LEU A 187 0.92 2.85 29.98
C LEU A 187 0.80 3.49 31.37
N MET A 188 0.85 4.82 31.50
CA MET A 188 0.88 5.49 32.81
C MET A 188 -0.34 5.18 33.71
N GLY A 189 -1.48 4.78 33.15
CA GLY A 189 -2.67 4.36 33.89
C GLY A 189 -2.56 2.97 34.54
N LEU A 190 -1.49 2.23 34.26
CA LEU A 190 -1.19 0.89 34.75
C LEU A 190 0.10 0.92 35.58
N ASN A 191 0.01 0.54 36.85
CA ASN A 191 1.17 0.37 37.72
C ASN A 191 1.04 -0.92 38.56
N PRO A 192 2.14 -1.45 39.10
CA PRO A 192 2.15 -2.76 39.75
C PRO A 192 1.19 -2.83 40.93
N THR A 193 1.18 -1.78 41.77
CA THR A 193 0.36 -1.69 42.97
C THR A 193 -1.13 -1.71 42.64
N LYS A 194 -1.53 -0.92 41.63
CA LYS A 194 -2.91 -0.88 41.14
C LYS A 194 -3.31 -2.24 40.58
N ILE A 195 -2.48 -2.87 39.75
CA ILE A 195 -2.81 -4.18 39.16
C ILE A 195 -2.93 -5.27 40.22
N LYS A 196 -2.01 -5.31 41.19
CA LYS A 196 -2.04 -6.30 42.29
C LYS A 196 -3.27 -6.14 43.20
N SER A 197 -3.85 -4.94 43.27
CA SER A 197 -5.08 -4.68 44.03
C SER A 197 -6.37 -5.08 43.31
N LEU A 198 -6.30 -5.42 42.01
CA LEU A 198 -7.46 -5.83 41.21
C LEU A 198 -7.81 -7.29 41.42
N SER A 199 -9.06 -7.64 41.10
CA SER A 199 -9.53 -9.02 41.10
C SER A 199 -8.75 -9.88 40.08
N ASN A 200 -8.75 -11.21 40.25
CA ASN A 200 -8.11 -12.10 39.29
C ASN A 200 -8.70 -11.94 37.87
N ASP A 201 -10.01 -11.72 37.77
CA ASP A 201 -10.69 -11.52 36.49
C ASP A 201 -10.23 -10.23 35.80
N ASP A 202 -10.09 -9.14 36.57
CA ASP A 202 -9.58 -7.87 36.06
C ASP A 202 -8.11 -7.95 35.62
N GLN A 203 -7.28 -8.69 36.37
CA GLN A 203 -5.90 -8.96 35.99
C GLN A 203 -5.85 -9.74 34.66
N LYS A 204 -6.74 -10.70 34.46
CA LYS A 204 -6.85 -11.44 33.20
C LYS A 204 -7.31 -10.59 32.03
N LEU A 205 -8.23 -9.65 32.26
CA LEU A 205 -8.62 -8.67 31.23
C LEU A 205 -7.43 -7.80 30.81
N ILE A 206 -6.58 -7.39 31.74
CA ILE A 206 -5.34 -6.64 31.44
C ILE A 206 -4.39 -7.49 30.61
N ASP A 207 -4.18 -8.75 30.97
CA ASP A 207 -3.33 -9.67 30.19
C ASP A 207 -3.85 -9.81 28.77
N THR A 208 -5.14 -10.07 28.59
CA THR A 208 -5.77 -10.18 27.27
C THR A 208 -5.66 -8.86 26.48
N GLN A 209 -5.80 -7.72 27.13
CA GLN A 209 -5.63 -6.41 26.51
C GLN A 209 -4.19 -6.21 25.98
N ILE A 210 -3.18 -6.64 26.75
CA ILE A 210 -1.77 -6.62 26.33
C ILE A 210 -1.57 -7.53 25.11
N GLU A 211 -2.14 -8.73 25.13
CA GLU A 211 -2.06 -9.69 24.01
C GLU A 211 -2.72 -9.14 22.74
N ILE A 212 -3.92 -8.57 22.84
CA ILE A 212 -4.61 -7.94 21.70
C ILE A 212 -3.75 -6.81 21.11
N PHE A 213 -3.19 -5.95 21.96
CA PHE A 213 -2.32 -4.87 21.52
C PHE A 213 -1.03 -5.37 20.85
N ALA A 214 -0.39 -6.39 21.42
CA ALA A 214 0.82 -6.98 20.86
C ALA A 214 0.54 -7.62 19.49
N TYR A 215 -0.56 -8.36 19.36
CA TYR A 215 -0.98 -8.92 18.09
C TYR A 215 -1.31 -7.82 17.08
N TRP A 216 -2.02 -6.77 17.49
CA TRP A 216 -2.36 -5.63 16.65
C TRP A 216 -1.12 -4.97 16.06
N LYS A 217 -0.07 -4.71 16.87
CA LYS A 217 1.21 -4.18 16.41
C LYS A 217 1.87 -5.07 15.36
N LEU A 218 1.95 -6.37 15.62
CA LEU A 218 2.55 -7.33 14.70
C LEU A 218 1.76 -7.43 13.40
N MET A 219 0.44 -7.45 13.48
CA MET A 219 -0.46 -7.47 12.33
C MET A 219 -0.27 -6.23 11.45
N LYS A 220 -0.31 -5.02 12.02
CA LYS A 220 -0.13 -3.78 11.25
C LYS A 220 1.13 -3.79 10.39
N LYS A 221 2.26 -4.19 11.00
CA LYS A 221 3.55 -4.26 10.30
C LYS A 221 3.52 -5.25 9.14
N ARG A 222 3.14 -6.51 9.41
CA ARG A 222 3.12 -7.55 8.37
C ARG A 222 2.13 -7.20 7.24
N PHE A 223 0.99 -6.64 7.62
CA PHE A 223 -0.07 -6.26 6.69
C PHE A 223 0.40 -5.13 5.78
N ALA A 224 0.99 -4.07 6.34
CA ALA A 224 1.52 -2.96 5.57
C ALA A 224 2.59 -3.43 4.57
N ASP A 225 3.53 -4.26 5.02
CA ASP A 225 4.57 -4.83 4.17
C ASP A 225 3.97 -5.63 2.98
N ASN A 226 2.97 -6.48 3.24
CA ASN A 226 2.31 -7.28 2.21
C ASN A 226 1.53 -6.43 1.18
N ILE A 227 0.82 -5.40 1.65
CA ILE A 227 0.10 -4.46 0.77
C ILE A 227 1.08 -3.65 -0.08
N ILE A 228 2.17 -3.15 0.50
CA ILE A 228 3.20 -2.40 -0.23
C ILE A 228 3.86 -3.29 -1.29
N MET A 229 4.25 -4.51 -0.92
CA MET A 229 4.92 -5.47 -1.81
C MET A 229 4.03 -5.90 -2.97
N SER A 230 2.77 -6.25 -2.69
CA SER A 230 1.80 -6.62 -3.73
C SER A 230 1.51 -5.45 -4.67
N THR A 231 1.33 -4.24 -4.13
CA THR A 231 1.16 -3.01 -4.90
C THR A 231 2.35 -2.75 -5.82
N TYR A 232 3.57 -2.81 -5.29
CA TYR A 232 4.78 -2.62 -6.08
C TYR A 232 4.91 -3.66 -7.19
N SER A 233 4.67 -4.93 -6.89
CA SER A 233 4.75 -6.02 -7.87
C SER A 233 3.75 -5.86 -9.00
N VAL A 234 2.49 -5.56 -8.68
CA VAL A 234 1.37 -5.58 -9.64
C VAL A 234 1.16 -4.25 -10.36
N LEU A 235 1.33 -3.10 -9.70
CA LEU A 235 1.12 -1.78 -10.30
C LEU A 235 2.40 -1.10 -10.76
N VAL A 236 3.57 -1.40 -10.18
CA VAL A 236 4.81 -0.71 -10.57
C VAL A 236 5.62 -1.61 -11.49
N LYS A 237 6.08 -2.75 -10.98
CA LYS A 237 7.03 -3.62 -11.69
C LYS A 237 6.39 -4.23 -12.95
N LYS A 238 5.27 -4.93 -12.79
CA LYS A 238 4.68 -5.69 -13.91
C LYS A 238 4.20 -4.79 -15.08
N PRO A 239 3.55 -3.64 -14.86
CA PRO A 239 3.17 -2.74 -15.95
C PRO A 239 4.37 -2.16 -16.67
N ILE A 240 5.31 -1.58 -15.92
CA ILE A 240 6.44 -0.82 -16.47
C ILE A 240 7.40 -1.73 -17.23
N TYR A 241 7.76 -2.88 -16.67
CA TYR A 241 8.79 -3.74 -17.28
C TYR A 241 8.25 -4.73 -18.31
N THR A 242 6.94 -5.06 -18.30
CA THR A 242 6.42 -6.17 -19.11
C THR A 242 5.19 -5.83 -19.92
N LEU A 243 4.18 -5.18 -19.33
CA LEU A 243 2.87 -5.08 -19.97
C LEU A 243 2.72 -3.87 -20.88
N LEU A 244 3.35 -2.74 -20.55
CA LEU A 244 3.23 -1.53 -21.37
C LEU A 244 3.85 -1.72 -22.74
N SER A 245 5.09 -2.22 -22.84
CA SER A 245 5.72 -2.45 -24.15
C SER A 245 4.90 -3.41 -25.01
N LYS A 246 4.46 -4.55 -24.45
CA LYS A 246 3.58 -5.52 -25.13
C LYS A 246 2.25 -4.90 -25.53
N GLY A 247 1.65 -4.10 -24.65
CA GLY A 247 0.39 -3.42 -24.89
C GLY A 247 0.50 -2.42 -26.03
N MET A 248 1.54 -1.59 -26.02
CA MET A 248 1.81 -0.55 -27.00
C MET A 248 2.14 -1.16 -28.37
N ILE A 249 3.02 -2.16 -28.43
CA ILE A 249 3.32 -2.92 -29.65
C ILE A 249 2.03 -3.54 -30.20
N GLY A 250 1.27 -4.23 -29.34
CA GLY A 250 0.01 -4.85 -29.74
C GLY A 250 -1.02 -3.84 -30.24
N ALA A 251 -1.09 -2.65 -29.66
CA ALA A 251 -2.00 -1.59 -30.08
C ALA A 251 -1.67 -1.07 -31.49
N VAL A 252 -0.38 -0.92 -31.82
CA VAL A 252 0.06 -0.55 -33.16
C VAL A 252 -0.18 -1.70 -34.15
N LEU A 253 0.11 -2.95 -33.78
CA LEU A 253 -0.03 -4.11 -34.68
C LEU A 253 -1.48 -4.48 -35.00
N ARG A 254 -2.45 -4.12 -34.14
CA ARG A 254 -3.88 -4.32 -34.40
C ARG A 254 -4.47 -3.35 -35.42
N LYS A 255 -3.72 -2.31 -35.81
CA LYS A 255 -4.15 -1.32 -36.79
C LYS A 255 -3.82 -1.80 -38.20
N ASN A 256 -4.71 -1.51 -39.15
CA ASN A 256 -4.46 -1.78 -40.56
C ASN A 256 -3.37 -0.82 -41.07
N ASP A 257 -2.69 -1.17 -42.17
CA ASP A 257 -1.53 -0.39 -42.66
C ASP A 257 -1.87 1.08 -42.93
N LYS A 258 -3.08 1.38 -43.42
CA LYS A 258 -3.58 2.76 -43.60
C LYS A 258 -3.69 3.54 -42.29
N ASP A 259 -4.16 2.87 -41.23
CA ASP A 259 -4.29 3.46 -39.90
C ASP A 259 -2.92 3.61 -39.23
N VAL A 260 -1.97 2.72 -39.51
CA VAL A 260 -0.60 2.86 -38.99
C VAL A 260 0.05 4.11 -39.58
N VAL A 261 -0.10 4.35 -40.88
CA VAL A 261 0.44 5.55 -41.54
C VAL A 261 -0.16 6.83 -40.94
N SER A 262 -1.47 6.85 -40.64
CA SER A 262 -2.13 8.04 -40.05
C SER A 262 -1.68 8.34 -38.62
N LEU A 263 -1.14 7.37 -37.87
CA LEU A 263 -0.53 7.61 -36.56
C LEU A 263 0.76 8.43 -36.63
N PHE A 264 1.54 8.26 -37.70
CA PHE A 264 2.85 8.89 -37.88
C PHE A 264 2.81 10.10 -38.83
N SER A 265 1.80 10.23 -39.68
CA SER A 265 1.63 11.35 -40.58
C SER A 265 0.17 11.85 -40.57
N PRO A 266 -0.15 12.86 -39.74
CA PRO A 266 -1.49 13.47 -39.75
C PRO A 266 -1.80 14.17 -41.09
N LYS A 267 -0.79 14.43 -41.94
CA LYS A 267 -0.93 15.11 -43.24
C LYS A 267 -1.01 14.18 -44.45
N GLY A 268 -0.97 12.85 -44.27
CA GLY A 268 -1.31 11.90 -45.34
C GLY A 268 -0.32 11.82 -46.51
N ASP A 269 0.83 12.47 -46.45
CA ASP A 269 1.82 12.36 -47.53
C ASP A 269 2.51 10.99 -47.51
N VAL A 270 2.48 10.35 -48.68
CA VAL A 270 2.84 8.97 -48.97
C VAL A 270 4.27 8.65 -48.55
N ILE A 271 4.44 7.84 -47.49
CA ILE A 271 5.69 7.13 -47.21
C ILE A 271 5.36 5.67 -46.93
N GLN A 272 5.08 4.92 -47.99
CA GLN A 272 4.75 3.49 -47.88
C GLN A 272 6.02 2.61 -47.89
N CYS A 273 5.95 1.54 -47.08
CA CYS A 273 6.87 0.39 -46.97
C CYS A 273 8.17 0.52 -46.14
N LYS A 274 9.01 1.55 -46.28
CA LYS A 274 10.29 1.59 -45.52
C LYS A 274 10.15 1.90 -44.02
N GLN A 275 9.08 2.57 -43.62
CA GLN A 275 8.86 2.96 -42.22
C GLN A 275 8.46 1.79 -41.31
N ARG A 276 7.93 0.67 -41.83
CA ARG A 276 7.51 -0.46 -40.97
C ARG A 276 8.70 -1.13 -40.27
N ALA A 277 9.85 -1.22 -40.95
CA ALA A 277 11.10 -1.73 -40.36
C ALA A 277 11.72 -0.72 -39.38
N ALA A 278 11.65 0.58 -39.69
CA ALA A 278 12.12 1.64 -38.81
C ALA A 278 11.26 1.79 -37.54
N ILE A 279 9.93 1.66 -37.66
CA ILE A 279 8.98 1.69 -36.53
C ILE A 279 9.13 0.46 -35.65
N LYS A 280 9.31 -0.74 -36.24
CA LYS A 280 9.70 -1.93 -35.47
C LYS A 280 11.04 -1.72 -34.76
N GLY A 281 12.02 -1.10 -35.43
CA GLY A 281 13.32 -0.78 -34.85
C GLY A 281 13.24 0.22 -33.69
N LEU A 282 12.44 1.29 -33.83
CA LEU A 282 12.30 2.35 -32.82
C LEU A 282 11.52 1.86 -31.59
N ILE A 283 10.53 0.98 -31.78
CA ILE A 283 9.73 0.40 -30.70
C ILE A 283 10.48 -0.75 -29.99
N ILE A 284 11.44 -1.41 -30.66
CA ILE A 284 12.35 -2.37 -30.01
C ILE A 284 13.46 -1.64 -29.22
N PHE A 285 13.75 -0.38 -29.56
CA PHE A 285 14.78 0.44 -28.90
C PHE A 285 14.27 1.21 -27.67
N LEU A 286 12.94 1.37 -27.53
CA LEU A 286 12.24 1.88 -26.34
C LEU A 286 11.88 0.74 -25.37
#